data_AF-A0A348V2F3-F1
#
_entry.id   AF-A0A348V2F3-F1
#
_cell.length_a   1.000
_cell.length_b   1.000
_cell.length_c   1.000
_cell.angle_alpha   90.00
_cell.angle_beta   90.00
_cell.angle_gamma   90.00
#
_symmetry.space_group_name_H-M   'P 1'
#
loop_
_entity.id
_entity.type
_entity.pdbx_description
1 polymer ?
#
loop_
_entity_poly.entity_id
_entity_poly.type
_entity_poly.pdbx_seq_one_letter_code
_entity_poly.pdbx_strand_id
1 'polypeptide(L)'
;MNNRSDNQSGQGPLDLENLYKQTLSGVSMAADDREKVRLIANFFSSTRHLPDDLTYSFHLQLAGLFIFLTASFQPDCLPPEELGSYVDISWQLFNRFSDRIDHNQFRDTLSNLFFYQALNCFYLGELEEGLRALQKKQKIAEAGSLQTLSQELENISSEASPQLAEIKQRCHSNWQMFLEFIRQVNSGPGLSLDLDLLQEKWKKFSGWSEDSLFCPLVEREGLLQASRQARLLLLESHCRRTGAAEGHNLVRFANLPAFYQEKSYLLATDAMEAADYVLKNSYRLQLPPCTLVFSFSEKNFIYSGDSLGLPLAVLSLSQKLLASERRFHFQYSQEAAFTGKVDMRGEVLRIAPEALELKVKAVFYSGLSYLVVPSANLKEARGFLYSLLARHPWRKLEL
;
A
#
# COMPACT_ATOMS: atom_id res chain seq x y z
N MET A 1 26.09 -37.42 19.71
CA MET A 1 25.72 -38.44 18.71
C MET A 1 24.23 -38.35 18.46
N ASN A 2 23.84 -38.63 17.21
CA ASN A 2 22.49 -38.66 16.62
C ASN A 2 21.90 -37.35 16.08
N ASN A 3 22.38 -37.05 14.86
CA ASN A 3 21.59 -36.83 13.64
C ASN A 3 20.67 -35.61 13.57
N ARG A 4 21.29 -34.44 13.38
CA ARG A 4 20.78 -33.50 12.37
C ARG A 4 21.28 -33.99 11.01
N SER A 5 20.44 -34.73 10.30
CA SER A 5 20.62 -34.96 8.88
C SER A 5 20.50 -33.61 8.18
N ASP A 6 21.60 -33.16 7.60
CA ASP A 6 21.63 -32.20 6.51
C ASP A 6 20.68 -32.68 5.40
N ASN A 7 19.44 -32.21 5.41
CA ASN A 7 18.59 -32.22 4.22
C ASN A 7 19.05 -31.08 3.31
N GLN A 8 20.27 -31.22 2.77
CA GLN A 8 20.58 -30.69 1.44
C GLN A 8 19.93 -31.63 0.42
N SER A 9 18.60 -31.61 0.34
CA SER A 9 17.93 -32.09 -0.86
C SER A 9 18.26 -31.08 -1.95
N GLY A 10 19.31 -31.36 -2.73
CA GLY A 10 19.66 -30.54 -3.87
C GLY A 10 18.42 -30.35 -4.76
N GLN A 11 18.00 -29.11 -4.95
CA GLN A 11 16.96 -28.78 -5.92
C GLN A 11 17.47 -29.27 -7.27
N GLY A 12 16.88 -30.36 -7.77
CA GLY A 12 17.24 -30.92 -9.06
C GLY A 12 16.77 -30.00 -10.19
N PRO A 13 17.23 -30.21 -11.43
CA PRO A 13 16.75 -29.46 -12.60
C PRO A 13 15.21 -29.50 -12.76
N LEU A 14 14.60 -30.64 -12.38
CA LEU A 14 13.15 -30.83 -12.40
C LEU A 14 12.41 -29.97 -11.37
N ASP A 15 13.00 -29.76 -10.19
CA ASP A 15 12.40 -28.90 -9.15
C ASP A 15 12.45 -27.43 -9.56
N LEU A 16 13.54 -27.01 -10.20
CA LEU A 16 13.69 -25.67 -10.75
C LEU A 16 12.70 -25.41 -11.90
N GLU A 17 12.53 -26.36 -12.81
CA GLU A 17 11.55 -26.24 -13.90
C GLU A 17 10.12 -26.17 -13.38
N ASN A 18 9.79 -26.97 -12.35
CA ASN A 18 8.48 -26.92 -11.70
C ASN A 18 8.24 -25.57 -11.01
N LEU A 19 9.23 -25.07 -10.26
CA LEU A 19 9.17 -23.77 -9.62
C LEU A 19 9.01 -22.63 -10.63
N TYR A 20 9.73 -22.72 -11.76
CA TYR A 20 9.62 -21.77 -12.86
C TYR A 20 8.22 -21.77 -13.48
N LYS A 21 7.67 -22.95 -13.80
CA LYS A 21 6.31 -23.09 -14.35
C LYS A 21 5.25 -22.57 -13.38
N GLN A 22 5.40 -22.84 -12.07
CA GLN A 22 4.53 -22.29 -11.04
C GLN A 22 4.60 -20.76 -11.00
N THR A 23 5.80 -20.20 -11.09
CA THR A 23 6.02 -18.75 -11.12
C THR A 23 5.35 -18.12 -12.34
N LEU A 24 5.57 -18.67 -13.54
CA LEU A 24 4.94 -18.17 -14.77
C LEU A 24 3.42 -18.27 -14.73
N SER A 25 2.88 -19.38 -14.22
CA SER A 25 1.44 -19.54 -14.04
C SER A 25 0.89 -18.47 -13.08
N GLY A 26 1.57 -18.24 -11.95
CA GLY A 26 1.20 -17.20 -11.01
C GLY A 26 1.25 -15.81 -11.63
N VAL A 27 2.33 -15.46 -12.35
CA VAL A 27 2.48 -14.17 -13.04
C VAL A 27 1.39 -13.95 -14.09
N SER A 28 0.97 -15.00 -14.79
CA SER A 28 -0.09 -14.93 -15.79
C SER A 28 -1.48 -14.77 -15.18
N MET A 29 -1.68 -15.29 -13.96
CA MET A 29 -2.95 -15.18 -13.22
C MET A 29 -3.03 -13.94 -12.33
N ALA A 30 -1.90 -13.31 -12.02
CA ALA A 30 -1.82 -12.15 -11.15
C ALA A 30 -2.67 -10.98 -11.66
N ALA A 31 -3.47 -10.39 -10.76
CA ALA A 31 -4.42 -9.35 -11.12
C ALA A 31 -3.75 -7.98 -11.36
N ASP A 32 -2.54 -7.78 -10.85
CA ASP A 32 -1.77 -6.55 -11.00
C ASP A 32 -0.26 -6.77 -11.11
N ASP A 33 0.44 -5.70 -11.41
CA ASP A 33 1.88 -5.72 -11.63
C ASP A 33 2.67 -5.88 -10.33
N ARG A 34 2.11 -5.50 -9.16
CA ARG A 34 2.74 -5.71 -7.85
C ARG A 34 2.88 -7.17 -7.53
N GLU A 35 1.83 -7.94 -7.72
CA GLU A 35 1.86 -9.38 -7.50
C GLU A 35 2.82 -10.06 -8.48
N LYS A 36 2.84 -9.64 -9.76
CA LYS A 36 3.81 -10.16 -10.74
C LYS A 36 5.25 -9.89 -10.32
N VAL A 37 5.59 -8.65 -9.95
CA VAL A 37 6.93 -8.27 -9.49
C VAL A 37 7.34 -9.12 -8.29
N ARG A 38 6.45 -9.28 -7.31
CA ARG A 38 6.70 -10.09 -6.11
C ARG A 38 6.93 -11.56 -6.44
N LEU A 39 6.10 -12.17 -7.29
CA LEU A 39 6.25 -13.58 -7.69
C LEU A 39 7.59 -13.82 -8.37
N ILE A 40 7.98 -12.90 -9.27
CA ILE A 40 9.27 -12.96 -9.96
C ILE A 40 10.43 -12.75 -8.97
N ALA A 41 10.33 -11.78 -8.05
CA ALA A 41 11.35 -11.53 -7.03
C ALA A 41 11.53 -12.72 -6.06
N ASN A 42 10.43 -13.37 -5.68
CA ASN A 42 10.46 -14.58 -4.86
C ASN A 42 11.17 -15.73 -5.59
N PHE A 43 10.90 -15.89 -6.89
CA PHE A 43 11.62 -16.86 -7.72
C PHE A 43 13.13 -16.60 -7.67
N PHE A 44 13.57 -15.38 -7.99
CA PHE A 44 14.99 -15.02 -7.94
C PHE A 44 15.63 -15.21 -6.57
N SER A 45 14.93 -14.83 -5.50
CA SER A 45 15.40 -15.00 -4.13
C SER A 45 15.57 -16.47 -3.76
N SER A 46 14.63 -17.31 -4.19
CA SER A 46 14.64 -18.75 -3.93
C SER A 46 15.70 -19.50 -4.74
N THR A 47 16.06 -19.04 -5.94
CA THR A 47 17.02 -19.69 -6.84
C THR A 47 18.43 -19.11 -6.74
N ARG A 48 18.63 -18.03 -5.97
CA ARG A 48 19.92 -17.32 -5.85
C ARG A 48 21.10 -18.20 -5.41
N HIS A 49 20.84 -19.26 -4.66
CA HIS A 49 21.86 -20.16 -4.13
C HIS A 49 22.26 -21.26 -5.13
N LEU A 50 21.55 -21.40 -6.25
CA LEU A 50 21.80 -22.42 -7.26
C LEU A 50 22.90 -21.99 -8.24
N PRO A 51 23.58 -22.95 -8.90
CA PRO A 51 24.60 -22.65 -9.90
C PRO A 51 24.07 -21.79 -11.05
N ASP A 52 24.89 -20.87 -11.55
CA ASP A 52 24.51 -19.97 -12.63
C ASP A 52 24.17 -20.71 -13.93
N ASP A 53 24.93 -21.75 -14.29
CA ASP A 53 24.67 -22.52 -15.51
C ASP A 53 23.27 -23.16 -15.51
N LEU A 54 22.78 -23.58 -14.33
CA LEU A 54 21.47 -24.21 -14.17
C LEU A 54 20.32 -23.21 -14.28
N THR A 55 20.53 -21.99 -13.78
CA THR A 55 19.48 -20.96 -13.66
C THR A 55 19.44 -19.99 -14.85
N TYR A 56 20.44 -20.02 -15.74
CA TYR A 56 20.66 -19.00 -16.76
C TYR A 56 19.45 -18.74 -17.65
N SER A 57 18.89 -19.77 -18.27
CA SER A 57 17.76 -19.64 -19.19
C SER A 57 16.51 -19.10 -18.50
N PHE A 58 16.21 -19.61 -17.30
CA PHE A 58 15.05 -19.19 -16.51
C PHE A 58 15.17 -17.75 -16.03
N HIS A 59 16.35 -17.38 -15.52
CA HIS A 59 16.61 -16.02 -15.06
C HIS A 59 16.53 -15.02 -16.21
N LEU A 60 17.10 -15.34 -17.38
CA LEU A 60 17.05 -14.46 -18.55
C LEU A 60 15.60 -14.21 -19.01
N GLN A 61 14.75 -15.24 -19.01
CA GLN A 61 13.34 -15.11 -19.43
C GLN A 61 12.54 -14.18 -18.51
N LEU A 62 12.79 -14.23 -17.19
CA LEU A 62 12.10 -13.37 -16.24
C LEU A 62 12.76 -11.99 -16.08
N ALA A 63 14.04 -11.85 -16.39
CA ALA A 63 14.79 -10.60 -16.19
C ALA A 63 14.15 -9.44 -16.97
N GLY A 64 13.88 -9.64 -18.27
CA GLY A 64 13.26 -8.62 -19.10
C GLY A 64 11.87 -8.21 -18.58
N LEU A 65 11.07 -9.18 -18.15
CA LEU A 65 9.75 -8.90 -17.57
C LEU A 65 9.85 -8.17 -16.23
N PHE A 66 10.78 -8.55 -15.36
CA PHE A 66 11.00 -7.89 -14.08
C PHE A 66 11.40 -6.42 -14.26
N ILE A 67 12.39 -6.16 -15.11
CA ILE A 67 12.86 -4.80 -15.44
C ILE A 67 11.74 -3.98 -16.10
N PHE A 68 10.95 -4.59 -16.98
CA PHE A 68 9.79 -3.91 -17.57
C PHE A 68 8.74 -3.52 -16.54
N LEU A 69 8.34 -4.44 -15.67
CA LEU A 69 7.32 -4.17 -14.66
C LEU A 69 7.79 -3.16 -13.62
N THR A 70 9.08 -3.17 -13.26
CA THR A 70 9.64 -2.31 -12.22
C THR A 70 9.91 -0.86 -12.69
N ALA A 71 10.06 -0.62 -13.99
CA ALA A 71 10.28 0.72 -14.56
C ALA A 71 9.12 1.70 -14.32
N SER A 72 7.87 1.23 -14.34
CA SER A 72 6.66 2.06 -14.11
C SER A 72 5.90 1.67 -12.84
N PHE A 73 6.54 0.89 -11.97
CA PHE A 73 5.95 0.31 -10.79
C PHE A 73 5.49 1.35 -9.77
N GLN A 74 4.31 1.19 -9.19
CA GLN A 74 3.78 2.05 -8.13
C GLN A 74 3.56 1.24 -6.84
N PRO A 75 4.62 0.97 -6.08
CA PRO A 75 4.58 0.14 -4.87
C PRO A 75 4.05 0.88 -3.64
N ASP A 76 2.77 1.29 -3.68
CA ASP A 76 2.15 1.93 -2.52
C ASP A 76 2.10 0.97 -1.31
N CYS A 77 2.43 1.49 -0.13
CA CYS A 77 2.39 0.76 1.15
C CYS A 77 3.36 -0.43 1.25
N LEU A 78 4.44 -0.47 0.45
CA LEU A 78 5.48 -1.50 0.54
C LEU A 78 6.62 -1.10 1.50
N PRO A 79 7.15 -2.03 2.31
CA PRO A 79 8.30 -1.74 3.16
C PRO A 79 9.53 -1.32 2.33
N PRO A 80 10.34 -0.33 2.78
CA PRO A 80 11.57 0.05 2.10
C PRO A 80 12.56 -1.10 1.90
N GLU A 81 12.57 -2.09 2.81
CA GLU A 81 13.43 -3.27 2.71
C GLU A 81 13.04 -4.16 1.52
N GLU A 82 11.74 -4.26 1.22
CA GLU A 82 11.25 -5.01 0.07
C GLU A 82 11.66 -4.31 -1.23
N LEU A 83 11.57 -2.97 -1.28
CA LEU A 83 12.08 -2.19 -2.40
C LEU A 83 13.60 -2.31 -2.56
N GLY A 84 14.34 -2.34 -1.45
CA GLY A 84 15.78 -2.62 -1.44
C GLY A 84 16.09 -3.98 -2.06
N SER A 85 15.31 -5.01 -1.75
CA SER A 85 15.48 -6.34 -2.35
C SER A 85 15.25 -6.32 -3.87
N TYR A 86 14.30 -5.50 -4.36
CA TYR A 86 14.06 -5.34 -5.80
C TYR A 86 15.21 -4.61 -6.50
N VAL A 87 15.82 -3.62 -5.84
CA VAL A 87 17.05 -2.96 -6.33
C VAL A 87 18.20 -3.97 -6.43
N ASP A 88 18.40 -4.81 -5.41
CA ASP A 88 19.47 -5.81 -5.40
C ASP A 88 19.28 -6.85 -6.50
N ILE A 89 18.03 -7.30 -6.73
CA ILE A 89 17.68 -8.22 -7.81
C ILE A 89 17.97 -7.56 -9.17
N SER A 90 17.53 -6.32 -9.37
CA SER A 90 17.80 -5.57 -10.62
C SER A 90 19.30 -5.49 -10.92
N TRP A 91 20.13 -5.17 -9.92
CA TRP A 91 21.58 -5.12 -10.09
C TRP A 91 22.19 -6.49 -10.44
N GLN A 92 21.75 -7.56 -9.78
CA GLN A 92 22.23 -8.91 -10.07
C GLN A 92 21.89 -9.33 -11.49
N LEU A 93 20.66 -9.06 -11.94
CA LEU A 93 20.22 -9.36 -13.30
C LEU A 93 21.00 -8.55 -14.34
N PHE A 94 21.24 -7.27 -14.05
CA PHE A 94 22.03 -6.40 -14.93
C PHE A 94 23.48 -6.87 -15.06
N ASN A 95 24.14 -7.19 -13.95
CA ASN A 95 25.52 -7.68 -13.98
C ASN A 95 25.65 -9.03 -14.70
N ARG A 96 24.60 -9.86 -14.63
CA ARG A 96 24.58 -11.18 -15.26
C ARG A 96 24.21 -11.13 -16.75
N PHE A 97 23.37 -10.18 -17.16
CA PHE A 97 22.80 -10.10 -18.51
C PHE A 97 22.98 -8.71 -19.14
N SER A 98 24.11 -8.05 -18.90
CA SER A 98 24.39 -6.67 -19.31
C SER A 98 24.10 -6.40 -20.79
N ASP A 99 24.40 -7.38 -21.64
CA ASP A 99 24.30 -7.27 -23.10
C ASP A 99 22.89 -7.58 -23.63
N ARG A 100 21.98 -8.02 -22.75
CA ARG A 100 20.61 -8.45 -23.09
C ARG A 100 19.53 -7.56 -22.48
N ILE A 101 19.88 -6.74 -21.50
CA ILE A 101 18.96 -5.82 -20.81
C ILE A 101 19.15 -4.42 -21.41
N ASP A 102 18.05 -3.77 -21.76
CA ASP A 102 18.08 -2.38 -22.21
C ASP A 102 18.56 -1.47 -21.06
N HIS A 103 19.69 -0.78 -21.31
CA HIS A 103 20.30 0.14 -20.36
C HIS A 103 19.37 1.28 -19.93
N ASN A 104 18.54 1.80 -20.82
CA ASN A 104 17.61 2.87 -20.50
C ASN A 104 16.52 2.36 -19.56
N GLN A 105 15.96 1.19 -19.88
CA GLN A 105 14.92 0.56 -19.07
C GLN A 105 15.43 0.16 -17.67
N PHE A 106 16.68 -0.28 -17.58
CA PHE A 106 17.35 -0.55 -16.32
C PHE A 106 17.54 0.73 -15.48
N ARG A 107 17.94 1.84 -16.10
CA ARG A 107 18.04 3.15 -15.43
C ARG A 107 16.67 3.61 -14.92
N ASP A 108 15.63 3.49 -15.74
CA ASP A 108 14.26 3.83 -15.35
C ASP A 108 13.79 2.99 -14.17
N THR A 109 14.08 1.69 -14.20
CA THR A 109 13.82 0.75 -13.09
C THR A 109 14.47 1.22 -11.79
N LEU A 110 15.79 1.46 -11.80
CA LEU A 110 16.50 1.89 -10.59
C LEU A 110 16.01 3.25 -10.11
N SER A 111 15.84 4.19 -11.03
CA SER A 111 15.32 5.54 -10.75
C SER A 111 13.96 5.47 -10.05
N ASN A 112 13.06 4.64 -10.56
CA ASN A 112 11.72 4.45 -10.01
C ASN A 112 11.76 3.76 -8.62
N LEU A 113 12.52 2.66 -8.48
CA LEU A 113 12.63 1.96 -7.20
C LEU A 113 13.25 2.84 -6.11
N PHE A 114 14.30 3.61 -6.42
CA PHE A 114 14.89 4.56 -5.46
C PHE A 114 13.95 5.71 -5.13
N PHE A 115 13.15 6.19 -6.08
CA PHE A 115 12.13 7.20 -5.80
C PHE A 115 11.10 6.71 -4.77
N TYR A 116 10.54 5.52 -4.97
CA TYR A 116 9.56 4.96 -4.02
C TYR A 116 10.19 4.51 -2.70
N GLN A 117 11.45 4.06 -2.73
CA GLN A 117 12.20 3.81 -1.49
C GLN A 117 12.34 5.09 -0.69
N ALA A 118 12.67 6.21 -1.34
CA ALA A 118 12.74 7.51 -0.68
C ALA A 118 11.38 7.92 -0.10
N LEU A 119 10.31 7.82 -0.89
CA LEU A 119 8.95 8.15 -0.47
C LEU A 119 8.56 7.37 0.81
N ASN A 120 8.80 6.06 0.83
CA ASN A 120 8.43 5.23 1.97
C ASN A 120 9.31 5.51 3.19
N CYS A 121 10.62 5.77 3.03
CA CYS A 121 11.48 6.22 4.11
C CYS A 121 10.99 7.56 4.71
N PHE A 122 10.55 8.51 3.88
CA PHE A 122 9.99 9.77 4.38
C PHE A 122 8.68 9.56 5.16
N TYR A 123 7.78 8.66 4.71
CA TYR A 123 6.60 8.26 5.49
C TYR A 123 6.98 7.71 6.87
N LEU A 124 8.08 6.96 6.95
CA LEU A 124 8.63 6.41 8.20
C LEU A 124 9.38 7.43 9.07
N GLY A 125 9.67 8.63 8.56
CA GLY A 125 10.48 9.63 9.26
C GLY A 125 11.99 9.34 9.19
N GLU A 126 12.42 8.44 8.30
CA GLU A 126 13.80 8.08 8.01
C GLU A 126 14.38 9.06 6.97
N LEU A 127 14.65 10.29 7.41
CA LEU A 127 15.04 11.40 6.54
C LEU A 127 16.38 11.14 5.83
N GLU A 128 17.34 10.54 6.51
CA GLU A 128 18.69 10.25 6.03
C GLU A 128 18.66 9.18 4.93
N GLU A 129 17.92 8.11 5.17
CA GLU A 129 17.70 7.02 4.22
C GLU A 129 16.93 7.51 3.00
N GLY A 130 15.90 8.34 3.20
CA GLY A 130 15.14 8.97 2.14
C GLY A 130 15.99 9.86 1.24
N LEU A 131 16.82 10.73 1.85
CA LEU A 131 17.76 11.58 1.11
C LEU A 131 18.78 10.75 0.35
N ARG A 132 19.33 9.69 0.96
CA ARG A 132 20.29 8.80 0.32
C ARG A 132 19.68 8.13 -0.92
N ALA A 133 18.43 7.67 -0.83
CA ALA A 133 17.74 7.07 -1.97
C ALA A 133 17.53 8.09 -3.11
N LEU A 134 17.17 9.35 -2.81
CA LEU A 134 17.09 10.40 -3.83
C LEU A 134 18.45 10.72 -4.46
N GLN A 135 19.52 10.83 -3.67
CA GLN A 135 20.87 11.06 -4.19
C GLN A 135 21.31 9.92 -5.11
N LYS A 136 20.99 8.67 -4.76
CA LYS A 136 21.22 7.50 -5.62
C LYS A 136 20.49 7.63 -6.97
N LYS A 137 19.21 8.03 -6.94
CA LYS A 137 18.42 8.32 -8.15
C LYS A 137 19.06 9.40 -9.03
N GLN A 138 19.56 10.48 -8.44
CA GLN A 138 20.22 11.55 -9.19
C GLN A 138 21.49 11.09 -9.88
N LYS A 139 22.33 10.35 -9.17
CA LYS A 139 23.54 9.78 -9.78
C LYS A 139 23.22 8.87 -10.96
N ILE A 140 22.11 8.13 -10.93
CA ILE A 140 21.68 7.32 -12.08
C ILE A 140 21.35 8.17 -13.31
N ALA A 141 20.74 9.34 -13.10
CA ALA A 141 20.44 10.27 -14.18
C ALA A 141 21.70 10.95 -14.74
N GLU A 142 22.67 11.26 -13.88
CA GLU A 142 23.93 11.92 -14.24
C GLU A 142 24.99 10.96 -14.81
N ALA A 143 24.91 9.67 -14.49
CA ALA A 143 25.91 8.69 -14.88
C ALA A 143 25.96 8.50 -16.41
N GLY A 144 27.11 8.84 -16.99
CA GLY A 144 27.41 8.57 -18.40
C GLY A 144 27.67 7.10 -18.71
N SER A 145 28.15 6.32 -17.73
CA SER A 145 28.44 4.89 -17.85
C SER A 145 27.86 4.10 -16.67
N LEU A 146 27.37 2.89 -16.92
CA LEU A 146 26.80 2.01 -15.89
C LEU A 146 27.89 1.28 -15.08
N GLN A 147 29.12 1.20 -15.57
CA GLN A 147 30.22 0.48 -14.91
C GLN A 147 30.78 1.23 -13.68
N THR A 148 30.71 2.57 -13.66
CA THR A 148 31.15 3.38 -12.50
C THR A 148 30.04 3.56 -11.47
N LEU A 149 28.80 3.24 -11.86
CA LEU A 149 27.59 3.58 -11.14
C LEU A 149 27.47 2.78 -9.82
N SER A 150 27.81 1.49 -9.80
CA SER A 150 27.75 0.67 -8.58
C SER A 150 28.68 1.21 -7.47
N GLN A 151 29.94 1.51 -7.82
CA GLN A 151 30.93 2.08 -6.89
C GLN A 151 30.53 3.49 -6.43
N GLU A 152 29.97 4.30 -7.32
CA GLU A 152 29.50 5.65 -6.98
C GLU A 152 28.28 5.65 -6.05
N LEU A 153 27.42 4.64 -6.14
CA LEU A 153 26.25 4.47 -5.27
C LEU A 153 26.62 3.96 -3.87
N GLU A 154 27.64 3.10 -3.76
CA GLU A 154 28.18 2.62 -2.47
C GLU A 154 28.88 3.74 -1.70
N ASN A 155 29.52 4.67 -2.41
CA ASN A 155 30.23 5.80 -1.82
C ASN A 155 29.30 6.93 -1.32
N ILE A 156 27.97 6.83 -1.52
CA ILE A 156 27.02 7.80 -0.95
C ILE A 156 26.83 7.51 0.53
N SER A 157 27.77 8.02 1.33
CA SER A 157 27.60 8.12 2.78
C SER A 157 26.78 9.37 3.08
N SER A 158 25.70 9.20 3.84
CA SER A 158 25.09 10.33 4.55
C SER A 158 25.65 10.32 5.95
N GLU A 159 26.53 11.26 6.25
CA GLU A 159 26.77 11.61 7.65
C GLU A 159 25.45 12.10 8.23
N ALA A 160 25.01 11.50 9.33
CA ALA A 160 23.81 11.92 10.03
C ALA A 160 24.02 13.37 10.50
N SER A 161 23.47 14.33 9.77
CA SER A 161 23.59 15.73 10.15
C SER A 161 22.87 15.92 11.49
N PRO A 162 23.51 16.55 12.49
CA PRO A 162 22.89 16.81 13.79
C PRO A 162 21.57 17.61 13.67
N GLN A 163 21.41 18.36 12.58
CA GLN A 163 20.18 19.09 12.26
C GLN A 163 18.97 18.17 12.01
N LEU A 164 19.17 16.99 11.39
CA LEU A 164 18.09 16.05 11.10
C LEU A 164 17.53 15.41 12.37
N ALA A 165 18.39 15.16 13.37
CA ALA A 165 17.97 14.68 14.67
C ALA A 165 17.09 15.71 15.40
N GLU A 166 17.40 17.01 15.28
CA GLU A 166 16.56 18.07 15.85
C GLU A 166 15.18 18.14 15.19
N ILE A 167 15.09 18.02 13.86
CA ILE A 167 13.80 18.00 13.13
C ILE A 167 12.92 16.87 13.66
N LYS A 168 13.49 15.66 13.77
CA LYS A 168 12.76 14.46 14.20
C LYS A 168 12.10 14.63 15.57
N GLN A 169 12.79 15.29 16.49
CA GLN A 169 12.32 15.54 17.86
C GLN A 169 11.30 16.70 17.95
N ARG A 170 11.43 17.74 17.11
CA ARG A 170 10.59 18.94 17.19
C ARG A 170 9.21 18.79 16.56
N CYS A 171 9.10 18.04 15.45
CA CYS A 171 7.85 17.97 14.69
C CYS A 171 6.84 17.01 15.34
N HIS A 172 5.54 17.18 15.05
CA HIS A 172 4.48 16.31 15.59
C HIS A 172 3.95 15.27 14.59
N SER A 173 4.22 15.44 13.28
CA SER A 173 3.86 14.47 12.24
C SER A 173 5.01 14.19 11.27
N ASN A 174 4.95 13.05 10.55
CA ASN A 174 5.91 12.73 9.48
C ASN A 174 5.87 13.75 8.35
N TRP A 175 4.69 14.28 8.03
CA TRP A 175 4.54 15.34 7.03
C TRP A 175 5.25 16.64 7.43
N GLN A 176 5.12 17.08 8.69
CA GLN A 176 5.83 18.25 9.19
C GLN A 176 7.35 18.03 9.17
N MET A 177 7.83 16.83 9.53
CA MET A 177 9.24 16.48 9.44
C MET A 177 9.76 16.62 8.01
N PHE A 178 8.99 16.15 7.03
CA PHE A 178 9.33 16.25 5.61
C PHE A 178 9.37 17.71 5.11
N LEU A 179 8.40 18.54 5.49
CA LEU A 179 8.39 19.95 5.09
C LEU A 179 9.56 20.74 5.68
N GLU A 180 9.88 20.54 6.95
CA GLU A 180 11.03 21.19 7.58
C GLU A 180 12.36 20.68 7.00
N PHE A 181 12.42 19.40 6.65
CA PHE A 181 13.55 18.82 5.92
C PHE A 181 13.77 19.51 4.56
N ILE A 182 12.73 19.65 3.73
CA ILE A 182 12.84 20.34 2.43
C ILE A 182 13.37 21.76 2.58
N ARG A 183 12.95 22.48 3.63
CA ARG A 183 13.40 23.87 3.88
C ARG A 183 14.89 23.98 4.21
N GLN A 184 15.46 22.94 4.80
CA GLN A 184 16.86 22.94 5.23
C GLN A 184 17.81 22.37 4.19
N VAL A 185 17.32 21.49 3.32
CA VAL A 185 18.13 20.91 2.25
C VAL A 185 18.29 21.94 1.13
N ASN A 186 19.52 22.42 0.94
CA ASN A 186 19.90 23.14 -0.26
C ASN A 186 19.94 22.16 -1.44
N SER A 187 18.80 22.00 -2.11
CA SER A 187 18.62 21.10 -3.24
C SER A 187 19.16 21.72 -4.54
N GLY A 188 20.01 20.98 -5.26
CA GLY A 188 20.25 21.24 -6.68
C GLY A 188 18.96 21.07 -7.51
N PRO A 189 18.92 21.54 -8.76
CA PRO A 189 17.68 21.62 -9.56
C PRO A 189 17.00 20.26 -9.81
N GLY A 190 17.76 19.16 -9.87
CA GLY A 190 17.19 17.82 -9.97
C GLY A 190 16.51 17.36 -8.67
N LEU A 191 17.00 17.80 -7.50
CA LEU A 191 16.52 17.28 -6.21
C LEU A 191 15.22 18.00 -5.85
N SER A 192 15.11 19.28 -6.20
CA SER A 192 13.88 20.05 -6.02
C SER A 192 12.71 19.43 -6.78
N LEU A 193 12.91 19.00 -8.04
CA LEU A 193 11.85 18.36 -8.83
C LEU A 193 11.35 17.06 -8.18
N ASP A 194 12.26 16.24 -7.65
CA ASP A 194 11.90 14.99 -6.97
C ASP A 194 11.18 15.26 -5.65
N LEU A 195 11.62 16.26 -4.88
CA LEU A 195 10.97 16.67 -3.64
C LEU A 195 9.55 17.22 -3.90
N ASP A 196 9.37 17.99 -4.98
CA ASP A 196 8.05 18.48 -5.40
C ASP A 196 7.11 17.32 -5.77
N LEU A 197 7.61 16.31 -6.49
CA LEU A 197 6.83 15.12 -6.85
C LEU A 197 6.47 14.27 -5.62
N LEU A 198 7.39 14.12 -4.67
CA LEU A 198 7.12 13.47 -3.38
C LEU A 198 6.03 14.24 -2.61
N GLN A 199 6.12 15.57 -2.59
CA GLN A 199 5.13 16.43 -1.97
C GLN A 199 3.75 16.26 -2.61
N GLU A 200 3.68 16.21 -3.95
CA GLU A 200 2.44 15.97 -4.69
C GLU A 200 1.83 14.60 -4.36
N LYS A 201 2.65 13.55 -4.31
CA LYS A 201 2.17 12.21 -3.96
C LYS A 201 1.64 12.14 -2.52
N TRP A 202 2.31 12.78 -1.57
CA TRP A 202 1.85 12.80 -0.18
C TRP A 202 0.59 13.66 -0.01
N LYS A 203 0.46 14.76 -0.75
CA LYS A 203 -0.74 15.62 -0.72
C LYS A 203 -2.05 14.86 -1.00
N LYS A 204 -2.00 13.70 -1.67
CA LYS A 204 -3.17 12.81 -1.85
C LYS A 204 -3.79 12.33 -0.53
N PHE A 205 -3.04 12.35 0.56
CA PHE A 205 -3.52 11.99 1.90
C PHE A 205 -3.91 13.22 2.73
N SER A 206 -3.64 14.44 2.25
CA SER A 206 -3.89 15.66 3.02
C SER A 206 -5.23 16.28 2.68
N GLY A 207 -5.94 16.75 3.70
CA GLY A 207 -7.19 17.50 3.54
C GLY A 207 -8.40 16.80 4.13
N TRP A 208 -9.57 17.24 3.68
CA TRP A 208 -10.86 16.79 4.17
C TRP A 208 -11.70 16.31 2.99
N SER A 209 -12.38 15.17 3.16
CA SER A 209 -13.30 14.62 2.18
C SER A 209 -14.65 14.30 2.81
N GLU A 210 -15.69 14.47 2.02
CA GLU A 210 -17.07 14.21 2.40
C GLU A 210 -17.60 12.90 1.80
N ASP A 211 -16.96 12.46 0.73
CA ASP A 211 -17.40 11.43 -0.20
C ASP A 211 -16.40 10.28 -0.35
N SER A 212 -15.18 10.41 0.18
CA SER A 212 -14.13 9.42 0.06
C SER A 212 -13.45 9.11 1.39
N LEU A 213 -13.08 7.84 1.58
CA LEU A 213 -12.34 7.36 2.74
C LEU A 213 -11.31 6.30 2.33
N PHE A 214 -10.18 6.29 3.02
CA PHE A 214 -9.23 5.19 2.89
C PHE A 214 -9.65 3.99 3.74
N CYS A 215 -9.55 2.80 3.15
CA CYS A 215 -9.88 1.53 3.80
C CYS A 215 -8.76 0.50 3.54
N PRO A 216 -8.15 -0.08 4.58
CA PRO A 216 -7.14 -1.10 4.38
C PRO A 216 -7.82 -2.45 4.17
N LEU A 217 -7.55 -3.09 3.04
CA LEU A 217 -8.14 -4.35 2.62
C LEU A 217 -7.07 -5.40 2.42
N VAL A 218 -7.40 -6.65 2.74
CA VAL A 218 -6.47 -7.76 2.74
C VAL A 218 -6.64 -8.55 1.44
N GLU A 219 -5.53 -8.78 0.75
CA GLU A 219 -5.48 -9.51 -0.51
C GLU A 219 -5.54 -11.03 -0.27
N ARG A 220 -6.35 -11.71 -1.10
CA ARG A 220 -6.51 -13.16 -1.08
C ARG A 220 -6.51 -13.70 -2.51
N GLU A 221 -5.59 -14.62 -2.79
CA GLU A 221 -5.44 -15.33 -4.07
C GLU A 221 -6.56 -16.39 -4.26
N GLY A 222 -7.34 -16.72 -3.21
CA GLY A 222 -8.50 -17.61 -3.28
C GLY A 222 -9.24 -17.75 -1.94
N LEU A 223 -10.41 -18.41 -1.94
CA LEU A 223 -11.26 -18.57 -0.74
C LEU A 223 -10.58 -19.35 0.41
N LEU A 224 -9.65 -20.25 0.08
CA LEU A 224 -8.98 -21.14 1.04
C LEU A 224 -7.51 -20.78 1.30
N GLN A 225 -6.98 -19.76 0.61
CA GLN A 225 -5.58 -19.36 0.79
C GLN A 225 -5.43 -18.35 1.91
N ALA A 226 -4.33 -18.48 2.65
CA ALA A 226 -3.98 -17.56 3.71
C ALA A 226 -3.83 -16.14 3.15
N SER A 227 -4.30 -15.18 3.93
CA SER A 227 -4.12 -13.76 3.65
C SER A 227 -2.64 -13.39 3.71
N ARG A 228 -2.12 -12.73 2.68
CA ARG A 228 -0.67 -12.48 2.55
C ARG A 228 -0.29 -11.02 2.73
N GLN A 229 -1.09 -10.10 2.21
CA GLN A 229 -0.79 -8.68 2.22
C GLN A 229 -2.07 -7.86 2.38
N ALA A 230 -1.90 -6.58 2.69
CA ALA A 230 -2.99 -5.61 2.65
C ALA A 230 -2.61 -4.40 1.80
N ARG A 231 -3.63 -3.77 1.22
CA ARG A 231 -3.56 -2.60 0.36
C ARG A 231 -4.47 -1.52 0.89
N LEU A 232 -4.09 -0.27 0.64
CA LEU A 232 -4.91 0.89 0.96
C LEU A 232 -5.85 1.26 -0.20
N LEU A 233 -7.11 0.90 -0.01
CA LEU A 233 -8.33 1.24 -0.76
C LEU A 233 -8.80 2.68 -0.68
N LEU A 234 -8.94 3.48 -1.75
CA LEU A 234 -9.87 4.62 -1.68
C LEU A 234 -11.28 4.14 -2.00
N LEU A 235 -12.21 4.33 -1.06
CA LEU A 235 -13.64 4.06 -1.22
C LEU A 235 -14.37 5.39 -1.35
N GLU A 236 -15.10 5.54 -2.45
CA GLU A 236 -15.90 6.71 -2.79
C GLU A 236 -17.39 6.36 -2.70
N SER A 237 -18.21 7.33 -2.32
CA SER A 237 -19.66 7.20 -2.24
C SER A 237 -20.36 8.43 -2.77
N HIS A 238 -21.42 8.20 -3.56
CA HIS A 238 -22.31 9.24 -4.04
C HIS A 238 -23.76 8.89 -3.74
N CYS A 239 -24.49 9.84 -3.18
CA CYS A 239 -25.92 9.70 -2.91
C CYS A 239 -26.78 10.44 -3.93
N ARG A 240 -27.86 9.78 -4.37
CA ARG A 240 -28.95 10.40 -5.13
C ARG A 240 -30.27 10.23 -4.38
N ARG A 241 -31.10 11.26 -4.34
CA ARG A 241 -32.47 11.12 -3.82
C ARG A 241 -33.24 10.16 -4.74
N THR A 242 -33.87 9.15 -4.15
CA THR A 242 -34.78 8.28 -4.90
C THR A 242 -36.05 9.04 -5.23
N GLY A 243 -36.58 8.84 -6.44
CA GLY A 243 -37.92 9.32 -6.77
C GLY A 243 -38.98 8.66 -5.89
N ALA A 244 -40.15 9.29 -5.77
CA ALA A 244 -41.26 8.82 -4.91
C ALA A 244 -41.73 7.37 -5.18
N ALA A 245 -41.33 6.77 -6.30
CA ALA A 245 -41.70 5.41 -6.69
C ALA A 245 -40.94 4.30 -5.94
N GLU A 246 -39.71 4.56 -5.46
CA GLU A 246 -38.87 3.48 -4.92
C GLU A 246 -39.09 3.23 -3.42
N GLY A 247 -39.51 4.19 -2.61
CA GLY A 247 -40.00 3.98 -1.23
C GLY A 247 -39.02 3.37 -0.19
N HIS A 248 -37.88 2.80 -0.62
CA HIS A 248 -36.85 2.20 0.21
C HIS A 248 -35.46 2.65 -0.23
N ASN A 249 -34.50 2.52 0.70
CA ASN A 249 -33.10 2.79 0.45
C ASN A 249 -32.53 1.79 -0.58
N LEU A 250 -31.73 2.26 -1.51
CA LEU A 250 -31.07 1.42 -2.51
C LEU A 250 -29.55 1.57 -2.42
N VAL A 251 -28.83 0.46 -2.56
CA VAL A 251 -27.37 0.46 -2.61
C VAL A 251 -26.89 -0.12 -3.93
N ARG A 252 -25.87 0.50 -4.54
CA ARG A 252 -25.24 0.00 -5.77
C ARG A 252 -23.72 0.05 -5.62
N PHE A 253 -23.04 -0.95 -6.16
CA PHE A 253 -21.60 -0.92 -6.33
C PHE A 253 -21.25 -0.78 -7.80
N ALA A 254 -20.51 0.25 -8.17
CA ALA A 254 -20.13 0.50 -9.56
C ALA A 254 -19.13 -0.54 -10.10
N ASN A 255 -18.35 -1.17 -9.22
CA ASN A 255 -17.20 -1.98 -9.60
C ASN A 255 -17.39 -3.50 -9.44
N LEU A 256 -18.57 -3.99 -9.06
CA LEU A 256 -18.77 -5.41 -8.74
C LEU A 256 -19.53 -6.16 -9.85
N PRO A 257 -19.02 -7.31 -10.34
CA PRO A 257 -19.77 -8.18 -11.24
C PRO A 257 -21.01 -8.73 -10.54
N ALA A 258 -22.10 -8.92 -11.31
CA ALA A 258 -23.45 -9.21 -10.81
C ALA A 258 -23.52 -10.34 -9.76
N PHE A 259 -22.69 -11.38 -9.90
CA PHE A 259 -22.70 -12.55 -9.01
C PHE A 259 -22.14 -12.30 -7.60
N TYR A 260 -21.21 -11.35 -7.44
CA TYR A 260 -20.62 -10.99 -6.14
C TYR A 260 -21.31 -9.81 -5.48
N GLN A 261 -22.30 -9.22 -6.16
CA GLN A 261 -23.07 -8.11 -5.62
C GLN A 261 -23.79 -8.53 -4.33
N GLU A 262 -24.31 -9.75 -4.21
CA GLU A 262 -25.16 -10.13 -3.07
C GLU A 262 -24.52 -9.91 -1.69
N LYS A 263 -23.30 -10.43 -1.44
CA LYS A 263 -22.67 -10.30 -0.10
C LYS A 263 -22.28 -8.86 0.22
N SER A 264 -21.69 -8.15 -0.74
CA SER A 264 -21.27 -6.76 -0.55
C SER A 264 -22.46 -5.81 -0.51
N TYR A 265 -23.52 -6.12 -1.24
CA TYR A 265 -24.81 -5.42 -1.20
C TYR A 265 -25.48 -5.59 0.17
N LEU A 266 -25.56 -6.80 0.70
CA LEU A 266 -26.08 -7.05 2.05
C LEU A 266 -25.29 -6.26 3.09
N LEU A 267 -23.96 -6.35 3.05
CA LEU A 267 -23.10 -5.63 4.00
C LEU A 267 -23.26 -4.11 3.91
N ALA A 268 -23.39 -3.56 2.70
CA ALA A 268 -23.61 -2.12 2.53
C ALA A 268 -25.05 -1.69 2.90
N THR A 269 -26.02 -2.58 2.76
CA THR A 269 -27.41 -2.37 3.22
C THR A 269 -27.45 -2.35 4.73
N ASP A 270 -26.82 -3.32 5.41
CA ASP A 270 -26.65 -3.34 6.86
C ASP A 270 -25.95 -2.07 7.37
N ALA A 271 -24.90 -1.63 6.67
CA ALA A 271 -24.18 -0.40 6.99
C ALA A 271 -25.05 0.86 6.82
N MET A 272 -25.93 0.87 5.82
CA MET A 272 -26.87 1.96 5.58
C MET A 272 -27.99 1.98 6.63
N GLU A 273 -28.51 0.83 7.04
CA GLU A 273 -29.47 0.70 8.14
C GLU A 273 -28.85 1.14 9.47
N ALA A 274 -27.58 0.78 9.71
CA ALA A 274 -26.83 1.25 10.86
C ALA A 274 -26.69 2.77 10.87
N ALA A 275 -26.37 3.38 9.73
CA ALA A 275 -26.31 4.84 9.59
C ALA A 275 -27.68 5.50 9.89
N ASP A 276 -28.77 4.92 9.39
CA ASP A 276 -30.13 5.42 9.66
C ASP A 276 -30.53 5.28 11.13
N TYR A 277 -30.14 4.18 11.77
CA TYR A 277 -30.35 3.97 13.20
C TYR A 277 -29.61 5.05 14.02
N VAL A 278 -28.35 5.34 13.68
CA VAL A 278 -27.56 6.38 14.35
C VAL A 278 -28.15 7.78 14.11
N LEU A 279 -28.56 8.09 12.89
CA LEU A 279 -29.22 9.36 12.57
C LEU A 279 -30.53 9.54 13.36
N LYS A 280 -31.33 8.49 13.47
CA LYS A 280 -32.60 8.52 14.21
C LYS A 280 -32.39 8.64 15.72
N ASN A 281 -31.46 7.89 16.31
CA ASN A 281 -31.34 7.81 17.76
C ASN A 281 -30.40 8.86 18.35
N SER A 282 -29.26 9.09 17.71
CA SER A 282 -28.25 10.05 18.22
C SER A 282 -28.57 11.47 17.78
N TYR A 283 -29.02 11.66 16.54
CA TYR A 283 -29.29 12.99 15.97
C TYR A 283 -30.78 13.36 15.90
N ARG A 284 -31.69 12.42 16.22
CA ARG A 284 -33.15 12.62 16.12
C ARG A 284 -33.61 13.04 14.72
N LEU A 285 -32.92 12.56 13.69
CA LEU A 285 -33.20 12.84 12.29
C LEU A 285 -33.78 11.62 11.59
N GLN A 286 -34.84 11.84 10.83
CA GLN A 286 -35.32 10.89 9.84
C GLN A 286 -35.10 11.52 8.46
N LEU A 287 -34.34 10.81 7.63
CA LEU A 287 -34.02 11.24 6.28
C LEU A 287 -34.83 10.41 5.29
N PRO A 288 -35.19 10.99 4.13
CA PRO A 288 -35.90 10.25 3.10
C PRO A 288 -35.04 9.09 2.57
N PRO A 289 -35.68 8.08 1.96
CA PRO A 289 -34.97 7.05 1.21
C PRO A 289 -34.05 7.65 0.14
N CYS A 290 -32.94 6.98 -0.11
CA CYS A 290 -31.98 7.40 -1.12
C CYS A 290 -31.23 6.23 -1.76
N THR A 291 -30.62 6.50 -2.91
CA THR A 291 -29.75 5.55 -3.61
C THR A 291 -28.30 5.93 -3.35
N LEU A 292 -27.56 5.06 -2.67
CA LEU A 292 -26.12 5.17 -2.47
C LEU A 292 -25.38 4.35 -3.52
N VAL A 293 -24.38 4.96 -4.13
CA VAL A 293 -23.48 4.31 -5.09
C VAL A 293 -22.07 4.32 -4.51
N PHE A 294 -21.49 3.14 -4.30
CA PHE A 294 -20.12 2.97 -3.83
C PHE A 294 -19.19 2.58 -4.98
N SER A 295 -17.97 3.11 -4.96
CA SER A 295 -16.91 2.81 -5.93
C SER A 295 -15.56 2.72 -5.23
N PHE A 296 -14.73 1.77 -5.64
CA PHE A 296 -13.32 1.72 -5.27
C PHE A 296 -12.46 2.35 -6.38
N SER A 297 -11.30 2.88 -6.01
CA SER A 297 -10.33 3.39 -7.00
C SER A 297 -9.87 2.33 -8.00
N GLU A 298 -9.66 1.09 -7.52
CA GLU A 298 -9.26 -0.04 -8.35
C GLU A 298 -10.48 -0.89 -8.76
N LYS A 299 -10.61 -1.19 -10.06
CA LYS A 299 -11.79 -1.88 -10.62
C LYS A 299 -11.57 -3.35 -10.95
N ASN A 300 -10.34 -3.83 -10.87
CA ASN A 300 -9.97 -5.18 -11.29
C ASN A 300 -10.12 -6.24 -10.18
N PHE A 301 -10.62 -5.83 -9.00
CA PHE A 301 -10.69 -6.68 -7.82
C PHE A 301 -12.14 -6.93 -7.37
N ILE A 302 -12.31 -8.06 -6.70
CA ILE A 302 -13.56 -8.41 -6.02
C ILE A 302 -13.39 -8.07 -4.54
N TYR A 303 -14.24 -7.18 -4.05
CA TYR A 303 -14.20 -6.70 -2.67
C TYR A 303 -15.21 -7.44 -1.81
N SER A 304 -14.75 -7.95 -0.66
CA SER A 304 -15.60 -8.58 0.34
C SER A 304 -15.00 -8.47 1.74
N GLY A 305 -15.82 -8.69 2.76
CA GLY A 305 -15.37 -8.84 4.15
C GLY A 305 -16.03 -7.85 5.11
N ASP A 306 -16.40 -8.37 6.28
CA ASP A 306 -17.12 -7.66 7.33
C ASP A 306 -16.46 -6.35 7.78
N SER A 307 -15.14 -6.25 7.65
CA SER A 307 -14.37 -5.07 8.05
C SER A 307 -14.59 -3.82 7.20
N LEU A 308 -15.35 -3.94 6.10
CA LEU A 308 -15.83 -2.83 5.28
C LEU A 308 -17.06 -2.13 5.86
N GLY A 309 -17.72 -2.75 6.85
CA GLY A 309 -18.98 -2.22 7.40
C GLY A 309 -18.82 -0.80 7.95
N LEU A 310 -17.72 -0.52 8.67
CA LEU A 310 -17.46 0.80 9.22
C LEU A 310 -17.26 1.87 8.13
N PRO A 311 -16.32 1.73 7.17
CA PRO A 311 -16.18 2.68 6.07
C PRO A 311 -17.50 2.96 5.33
N LEU A 312 -18.29 1.91 5.06
CA LEU A 312 -19.55 2.04 4.35
C LEU A 312 -20.61 2.78 5.17
N ALA A 313 -20.71 2.53 6.48
CA ALA A 313 -21.66 3.20 7.36
C ALA A 313 -21.33 4.69 7.51
N VAL A 314 -20.04 5.01 7.67
CA VAL A 314 -19.54 6.38 7.83
C VAL A 314 -19.80 7.22 6.57
N LEU A 315 -19.52 6.66 5.37
CA LEU A 315 -19.84 7.32 4.10
C LEU A 315 -21.35 7.42 3.86
N SER A 316 -22.12 6.38 4.20
CA SER A 316 -23.58 6.43 4.11
C SER A 316 -24.14 7.60 4.92
N LEU A 317 -23.62 7.79 6.14
CA LEU A 317 -24.07 8.83 7.05
C LEU A 317 -23.77 10.24 6.51
N SER A 318 -22.55 10.51 6.01
CA SER A 318 -22.22 11.81 5.43
C SER A 318 -23.03 12.10 4.17
N GLN A 319 -23.11 11.12 3.27
CA GLN A 319 -23.77 11.27 1.98
C GLN A 319 -25.29 11.45 2.11
N LYS A 320 -25.95 10.79 3.07
CA LYS A 320 -27.38 11.00 3.33
C LYS A 320 -27.68 12.41 3.84
N LEU A 321 -26.82 12.96 4.69
CA LEU A 321 -26.97 14.33 5.19
C LEU A 321 -26.78 15.36 4.08
N LEU A 322 -25.79 15.16 3.22
CA LEU A 322 -25.54 15.99 2.04
C LEU A 322 -26.69 15.94 1.06
N ALA A 323 -27.14 14.73 0.68
CA ALA A 323 -28.26 14.57 -0.22
C ALA A 323 -29.55 15.15 0.35
N SER A 324 -29.71 15.22 1.67
CA SER A 324 -30.86 15.85 2.33
C SER A 324 -30.74 17.37 2.50
N GLU A 325 -29.72 18.00 1.89
CA GLU A 325 -29.46 19.45 1.93
C GLU A 325 -29.46 20.02 3.37
N ARG A 326 -28.93 19.24 4.32
CA ARG A 326 -28.84 19.67 5.71
C ARG A 326 -27.73 20.71 5.87
N ARG A 327 -27.93 21.64 6.81
CA ARG A 327 -26.96 22.70 7.13
C ARG A 327 -25.66 22.20 7.77
N PHE A 328 -25.65 20.95 8.24
CA PHE A 328 -24.46 20.29 8.74
C PHE A 328 -24.26 18.97 8.00
N HIS A 329 -23.00 18.66 7.75
CA HIS A 329 -22.54 17.40 7.16
C HIS A 329 -21.23 17.01 7.84
N PHE A 330 -20.80 15.77 7.66
CA PHE A 330 -19.55 15.28 8.19
C PHE A 330 -18.47 15.35 7.13
N GLN A 331 -17.30 15.83 7.55
CA GLN A 331 -16.06 15.78 6.80
C GLN A 331 -15.09 14.88 7.54
N TYR A 332 -14.36 14.07 6.79
CA TYR A 332 -13.39 13.13 7.32
C TYR A 332 -12.00 13.51 6.84
N SER A 333 -11.00 13.34 7.72
CA SER A 333 -9.62 13.59 7.35
C SER A 333 -9.17 12.54 6.34
N GLN A 334 -8.59 12.99 5.22
CA GLN A 334 -7.96 12.09 4.24
C GLN A 334 -6.68 11.43 4.79
N GLU A 335 -6.18 11.90 5.94
CA GLU A 335 -5.04 11.29 6.63
C GLU A 335 -5.43 10.07 7.46
N ALA A 336 -6.71 9.69 7.47
CA ALA A 336 -7.24 8.59 8.25
C ALA A 336 -7.70 7.42 7.37
N ALA A 337 -7.29 6.21 7.76
CA ALA A 337 -7.85 4.96 7.27
C ALA A 337 -8.86 4.39 8.26
N PHE A 338 -9.92 3.77 7.76
CA PHE A 338 -11.00 3.22 8.58
C PHE A 338 -11.14 1.72 8.40
N THR A 339 -11.25 0.97 9.49
CA THR A 339 -11.59 -0.45 9.43
C THR A 339 -12.43 -0.90 10.61
N GLY A 340 -13.43 -1.74 10.36
CA GLY A 340 -14.29 -2.23 11.42
C GLY A 340 -15.54 -2.90 10.88
N LYS A 341 -16.09 -3.83 11.65
CA LYS A 341 -17.42 -4.38 11.40
C LYS A 341 -18.45 -3.48 12.09
N VAL A 342 -19.62 -3.30 11.49
CA VAL A 342 -20.73 -2.55 12.10
C VAL A 342 -21.96 -3.44 12.10
N ASP A 343 -22.72 -3.41 13.19
CA ASP A 343 -24.04 -4.05 13.24
C ASP A 343 -25.16 -3.06 12.86
N MET A 344 -26.38 -3.55 12.67
CA MET A 344 -27.54 -2.72 12.32
C MET A 344 -27.91 -1.68 13.41
N ARG A 345 -27.32 -1.76 14.61
CA ARG A 345 -27.52 -0.78 15.70
C ARG A 345 -26.45 0.31 15.68
N GLY A 346 -25.50 0.27 14.75
CA GLY A 346 -24.40 1.21 14.65
C GLY A 346 -23.25 0.92 15.62
N GLU A 347 -23.23 -0.25 16.27
CA GLU A 347 -22.13 -0.64 17.15
C GLU A 347 -20.96 -1.18 16.33
N VAL A 348 -19.75 -0.72 16.66
CA VAL A 348 -18.52 -1.15 15.98
C VAL A 348 -18.00 -2.43 16.61
N LEU A 349 -18.03 -3.51 15.84
CA LEU A 349 -17.64 -4.84 16.26
C LEU A 349 -16.17 -5.16 15.92
N ARG A 350 -15.65 -6.14 16.64
CA ARG A 350 -14.28 -6.65 16.52
C ARG A 350 -14.01 -7.28 15.13
N ILE A 351 -12.79 -7.11 14.62
CA ILE A 351 -12.26 -7.79 13.43
C ILE A 351 -11.21 -8.86 13.80
N ALA A 352 -10.99 -9.80 12.88
CA ALA A 352 -10.02 -10.89 13.04
C ALA A 352 -8.59 -10.35 13.21
N PRO A 353 -7.79 -10.88 14.17
CA PRO A 353 -6.48 -10.35 14.51
C PRO A 353 -5.46 -10.51 13.37
N GLU A 354 -5.53 -11.60 12.60
CA GLU A 354 -4.60 -11.86 11.48
C GLU A 354 -4.78 -10.82 10.37
N ALA A 355 -6.03 -10.44 10.09
CA ALA A 355 -6.34 -9.39 9.14
C ALA A 355 -5.95 -8.00 9.68
N LEU A 356 -6.07 -7.78 10.99
CA LEU A 356 -5.71 -6.52 11.64
C LEU A 356 -4.20 -6.26 11.53
N GLU A 357 -3.35 -7.25 11.76
CA GLU A 357 -1.88 -7.11 11.64
C GLU A 357 -1.48 -6.61 10.25
N LEU A 358 -2.01 -7.25 9.20
CA LEU A 358 -1.71 -6.87 7.81
C LEU A 358 -2.18 -5.44 7.50
N LYS A 359 -3.36 -5.05 8.01
CA LYS A 359 -3.90 -3.70 7.81
C LYS A 359 -3.10 -2.63 8.52
N VAL A 360 -2.69 -2.89 9.77
CA VAL A 360 -1.80 -1.99 10.51
C VAL A 360 -0.49 -1.83 9.73
N LYS A 361 0.08 -2.93 9.22
CA LYS A 361 1.31 -2.89 8.40
C LYS A 361 1.13 -2.04 7.13
N ALA A 362 0.04 -2.20 6.39
CA ALA A 362 -0.22 -1.43 5.17
C ALA A 362 -0.34 0.08 5.45
N VAL A 363 -1.02 0.47 6.53
CA VAL A 363 -1.15 1.90 6.90
C VAL A 363 0.14 2.46 7.51
N PHE A 364 0.93 1.62 8.17
CA PHE A 364 2.22 2.01 8.73
C PHE A 364 3.20 2.45 7.63
N TYR A 365 3.26 1.72 6.53
CA TYR A 365 4.10 2.04 5.36
C TYR A 365 3.44 2.99 4.36
N SER A 366 2.32 3.64 4.72
CA SER A 366 1.67 4.67 3.89
C SER A 366 1.87 6.07 4.48
N GLY A 367 1.50 7.10 3.70
CA GLY A 367 1.57 8.50 4.12
C GLY A 367 0.45 8.95 5.07
N LEU A 368 -0.41 8.04 5.53
CA LEU A 368 -1.52 8.36 6.45
C LEU A 368 -1.03 8.64 7.88
N SER A 369 -1.77 9.45 8.64
CA SER A 369 -1.43 9.78 10.03
C SER A 369 -2.23 8.94 11.03
N TYR A 370 -3.40 8.44 10.64
CA TYR A 370 -4.35 7.80 11.55
C TYR A 370 -4.89 6.48 10.98
N LEU A 371 -5.08 5.49 11.84
CA LEU A 371 -5.82 4.27 11.54
C LEU A 371 -6.91 4.03 12.58
N VAL A 372 -8.16 4.28 12.20
CA VAL A 372 -9.32 4.07 13.05
C VAL A 372 -9.66 2.58 13.12
N VAL A 373 -9.56 2.01 14.32
CA VAL A 373 -9.85 0.60 14.63
C VAL A 373 -10.99 0.45 15.64
N PRO A 374 -11.66 -0.72 15.69
CA PRO A 374 -12.63 -1.01 16.75
C PRO A 374 -11.96 -0.96 18.13
N SER A 375 -12.65 -0.39 19.12
CA SER A 375 -12.14 -0.30 20.50
C SER A 375 -11.75 -1.66 21.09
N ALA A 376 -12.51 -2.71 20.74
CA ALA A 376 -12.23 -4.09 21.11
C ALA A 376 -10.89 -4.64 20.55
N ASN A 377 -10.37 -4.08 19.46
CA ASN A 377 -9.11 -4.47 18.85
C ASN A 377 -7.92 -3.56 19.26
N LEU A 378 -8.16 -2.48 20.01
CA LEU A 378 -7.15 -1.45 20.28
C LEU A 378 -5.87 -2.02 20.93
N LYS A 379 -6.01 -2.96 21.88
CA LYS A 379 -4.87 -3.59 22.55
C LYS A 379 -3.98 -4.39 21.58
N GLU A 380 -4.60 -5.12 20.65
CA GLU A 380 -3.91 -5.94 19.65
C GLU A 380 -3.27 -5.06 18.58
N ALA A 381 -4.00 -4.07 18.08
CA ALA A 381 -3.50 -3.08 17.12
C ALA A 381 -2.26 -2.36 17.66
N ARG A 382 -2.29 -1.95 18.94
CA ARG A 382 -1.12 -1.35 19.61
C ARG A 382 0.06 -2.32 19.70
N GLY A 383 -0.18 -3.59 20.01
CA GLY A 383 0.87 -4.61 20.02
C GLY A 383 1.59 -4.72 18.68
N PHE A 384 0.82 -4.78 17.58
CA PHE A 384 1.38 -4.79 16.23
C PHE A 384 2.11 -3.47 15.89
N LEU A 385 1.52 -2.33 16.23
CA LEU A 385 2.15 -1.03 16.00
C LEU A 385 3.49 -0.90 16.75
N TYR A 386 3.57 -1.31 18.01
CA TYR A 386 4.84 -1.27 18.76
C TYR A 386 5.91 -2.17 18.15
N SER A 387 5.54 -3.32 17.59
CA SER A 387 6.50 -4.20 16.88
C SER A 387 7.10 -3.54 15.64
N LEU A 388 6.31 -2.70 14.94
CA LEU A 388 6.75 -1.94 13.77
C LEU A 388 7.55 -0.70 14.17
N LEU A 389 7.12 0.01 15.22
CA LEU A 389 7.86 1.14 15.80
C LEU A 389 9.23 0.75 16.36
N ALA A 390 9.38 -0.48 16.86
CA ALA A 390 10.68 -1.00 17.28
C ALA A 390 11.67 -1.08 16.11
N ARG A 391 11.18 -1.25 14.87
CA ARG A 391 12.01 -1.24 13.65
C ARG A 391 12.18 0.18 13.09
N HIS A 392 11.10 0.95 13.06
CA HIS A 392 11.08 2.32 12.53
C HIS A 392 10.58 3.31 13.60
N PRO A 393 11.44 3.78 14.51
CA PRO A 393 11.03 4.54 15.71
C PRO A 393 10.51 5.95 15.41
N TRP A 394 10.78 6.48 14.22
CA TRP A 394 10.39 7.84 13.82
C TRP A 394 9.02 7.90 13.15
N ARG A 395 8.34 6.77 12.98
CA ARG A 395 7.00 6.73 12.40
C ARG A 395 5.97 7.22 13.42
N LYS A 396 5.18 8.22 13.03
CA LYS A 396 4.13 8.85 13.85
C LYS A 396 2.75 8.45 13.31
N LEU A 397 2.35 7.21 13.56
CA LEU A 397 1.03 6.68 13.25
C LEU A 397 0.20 6.57 14.55
N GLU A 398 -1.04 7.06 14.52
CA GLU A 398 -1.97 6.99 15.65
C GLU A 398 -3.13 6.00 15.38
N LEU A 399 -3.65 5.39 16.46
CA LEU A 399 -4.72 4.37 16.45
C LEU A 399 -5.97 4.82 17.19
#